data_AF-A0A7C0ZF54-F1
#
_entry.id   AF-A0A7C0ZF54-F1
#
_cell.length_a   1.000
_cell.length_b   1.000
_cell.length_c   1.000
_cell.angle_alpha   90.00
_cell.angle_beta   90.00
_cell.angle_gamma   90.00
#
_symmetry.space_group_name_H-M   'P 1'
#
loop_
_entity.id
_entity.type
_entity.pdbx_description
1 polymer ?
#
loop_
_entity_poly.entity_id
_entity_poly.type
_entity_poly.pdbx_seq_one_letter_code
_entity_poly.pdbx_strand_id
1 'polypeptide(L)' 'MFAKLIKFLKEVKIEVSKVSYPSRKELWTSTGVVIVFSAILSLFIYAFDLLFSRALIAVLR' A
#
# COMPACT_ATOMS: atom_id res chain seq x y z
N MET A 1 21.44 -32.63 -11.74
CA MET A 1 20.35 -31.89 -11.06
C MET A 1 20.75 -30.44 -10.75
N PHE A 2 21.88 -30.20 -10.08
CA PHE A 2 22.38 -28.85 -9.76
C PHE A 2 22.60 -27.92 -10.98
N ALA A 3 23.10 -28.46 -12.11
CA ALA A 3 23.29 -27.66 -13.33
C ALA A 3 21.98 -27.12 -13.94
N LYS A 4 20.85 -27.85 -13.81
CA LYS A 4 19.53 -27.38 -14.24
C LYS A 4 19.04 -26.23 -13.36
N LEU A 5 19.30 -26.30 -12.05
CA LEU A 5 18.91 -25.29 -11.08
C LEU A 5 19.64 -23.95 -11.31
N ILE A 6 20.95 -24.02 -11.58
CA ILE A 6 21.77 -22.83 -11.90
C ILE A 6 21.31 -22.18 -13.21
N LYS A 7 20.95 -23.00 -14.21
CA LYS A 7 20.42 -22.52 -15.49
C LYS A 7 19.07 -21.82 -15.30
N PHE A 8 18.18 -22.40 -14.50
CA PHE A 8 16.88 -21.81 -14.15
C PHE A 8 17.02 -20.47 -13.43
N LEU A 9 17.89 -20.35 -12.43
CA LEU A 9 18.15 -19.06 -11.75
C LEU A 9 18.70 -17.99 -12.70
N LYS A 10 19.52 -18.40 -13.67
CA LYS A 10 20.05 -17.50 -14.70
C LYS A 10 18.95 -17.00 -15.63
N GLU A 11 18.05 -17.88 -16.04
CA GLU A 11 16.87 -17.56 -16.86
C GLU A 11 15.91 -16.61 -16.10
N VAL A 12 15.62 -16.88 -14.83
CA VAL A 12 14.79 -16.02 -13.97
C VAL A 12 15.41 -14.62 -13.82
N LYS A 13 16.72 -14.53 -13.59
CA LYS A 13 17.41 -13.22 -13.49
C LYS A 13 17.29 -12.41 -14.79
N ILE A 14 17.36 -13.07 -15.94
CA ILE A 14 17.18 -12.43 -17.25
C ILE A 14 15.75 -11.93 -17.41
N GLU A 15 14.76 -12.71 -16.99
CA GLU A 15 13.35 -12.34 -17.11
C GLU A 15 12.96 -11.20 -16.16
N VAL A 16 13.47 -11.22 -14.93
CA VAL A 16 13.34 -10.11 -13.96
C VAL A 16 14.01 -8.83 -14.48
N SER A 17 15.06 -8.93 -15.27
CA SER A 17 15.70 -7.75 -15.88
C SER A 17 14.89 -7.14 -17.03
N LYS A 18 13.95 -7.88 -17.61
CA LYS A 18 13.01 -7.37 -18.62
C LYS A 18 11.81 -6.64 -17.99
N VAL A 19 11.66 -6.71 -16.67
CA VAL A 19 10.62 -5.96 -15.96
C VAL A 19 10.96 -4.48 -16.02
N SER A 20 10.10 -3.71 -16.68
CA SER A 20 10.17 -2.25 -16.69
C SER A 20 9.74 -1.72 -15.33
N TYR A 21 10.69 -1.53 -14.42
CA TYR A 21 10.41 -0.89 -13.14
C TYR A 21 9.97 0.57 -13.36
N PRO A 22 8.98 1.04 -12.60
CA PRO A 22 8.54 2.42 -12.66
C PRO A 22 9.69 3.37 -12.27
N SER A 23 9.65 4.58 -12.80
CA SER A 23 10.65 5.58 -12.47
C SER A 23 10.56 5.95 -10.98
N ARG A 24 11.71 6.31 -10.36
CA ARG A 24 11.74 6.73 -8.93
C ARG A 24 10.74 7.86 -8.63
N LYS A 25 10.47 8.72 -9.62
CA LYS A 25 9.53 9.83 -9.51
C LYS A 25 8.07 9.37 -9.43
N GLU A 26 7.68 8.39 -10.25
CA GLU A 26 6.33 7.79 -10.20
C GLU A 26 6.10 7.05 -8.89
N LEU A 27 7.12 6.34 -8.37
CA LEU A 27 7.04 5.68 -7.07
C LEU A 27 6.74 6.66 -5.93
N TRP A 28 7.45 7.78 -5.87
CA TRP A 28 7.19 8.81 -4.87
C TRP A 28 5.83 9.48 -5.04
N THR A 29 5.40 9.69 -6.29
CA THR A 29 4.09 10.28 -6.59
C THR A 29 2.96 9.36 -6.13
N SER A 30 3.02 8.07 -6.48
CA SER A 30 2.03 7.07 -6.09
C SER A 30 1.97 6.88 -4.57
N THR A 31 3.13 6.81 -3.89
CA THR A 31 3.18 6.73 -2.42
C THR A 31 2.60 7.98 -1.76
N GLY A 32 2.89 9.17 -2.31
CA GLY A 32 2.33 10.43 -1.81
C GLY A 32 0.81 10.47 -1.88
N VAL A 33 0.22 10.01 -2.99
CA VAL A 33 -1.25 9.91 -3.14
C VAL A 33 -1.84 8.98 -2.09
N VAL A 34 -1.24 7.81 -1.86
CA VAL A 34 -1.72 6.84 -0.86
C VAL A 34 -1.67 7.43 0.56
N ILE A 35 -0.59 8.15 0.90
CA ILE A 35 -0.47 8.80 2.22
C ILE A 35 -1.58 9.85 2.42
N VAL A 36 -1.80 10.71 1.42
CA VAL A 36 -2.85 11.75 1.49
C VAL A 36 -4.22 11.11 1.62
N PHE A 37 -4.52 10.09 0.81
CA PHE A 37 -5.79 9.38 0.86
C PHE A 37 -6.03 8.70 2.21
N SER A 38 -5.01 8.02 2.75
CA SER A 38 -5.06 7.39 4.08
C SER A 38 -5.30 8.41 5.19
N ALA A 39 -4.65 9.59 5.12
CA ALA A 39 -4.85 10.67 6.08
C ALA A 39 -6.27 11.25 6.03
N ILE A 40 -6.88 11.36 4.84
CA ILE A 40 -8.27 11.80 4.70
C ILE A 40 -9.22 10.77 5.31
N LEU A 41 -9.01 9.48 5.00
CA LEU A 41 -9.83 8.39 5.54
C LEU A 41 -9.73 8.29 7.06
N SER A 42 -8.53 8.42 7.62
CA SER A 42 -8.35 8.37 9.07
C SER A 42 -9.06 9.53 9.78
N LEU A 43 -9.01 10.74 9.21
CA LEU A 43 -9.73 11.89 9.74
C LEU A 43 -11.25 11.69 9.65
N PHE A 44 -11.73 11.11 8.55
CA PHE A 44 -13.14 10.77 8.38
C PHE A 44 -13.61 9.78 9.43
N ILE A 45 -12.90 8.66 9.61
CA ILE A 45 -13.22 7.64 10.62
C ILE A 45 -13.21 8.27 12.02
N TYR A 46 -12.19 9.06 12.33
CA TYR A 46 -12.09 9.77 13.61
C TYR A 46 -13.32 10.66 13.89
N ALA A 47 -13.80 11.40 12.89
CA ALA A 47 -14.99 12.24 13.03
C ALA A 47 -16.24 11.40 13.33
N PHE A 48 -16.41 10.26 12.64
CA PHE A 48 -17.53 9.35 12.87
C PHE A 48 -17.45 8.69 14.25
N ASP A 49 -16.29 8.23 14.69
CA ASP A 49 -16.10 7.65 16.02
C ASP A 49 -16.51 8.64 17.12
N LEU A 50 -16.19 9.92 16.94
CA LEU A 50 -16.51 10.99 17.87
C LEU A 50 -18.02 11.30 17.88
N LEU A 51 -18.66 11.29 16.70
CA LEU A 51 -20.11 11.43 16.56
C LEU A 51 -20.85 10.26 17.21
N PHE A 52 -20.45 9.02 16.91
CA PHE A 52 -21.07 7.83 17.49
C PHE A 52 -20.86 7.74 19.00
N SER A 53 -19.66 8.05 19.49
CA SER A 53 -19.40 8.06 20.94
C SER A 53 -20.30 9.05 21.68
N ARG A 54 -20.48 10.26 21.12
CA ARG A 54 -21.39 11.26 21.70
C ARG A 54 -22.86 10.84 21.60
N ALA A 55 -23.26 10.27 20.46
CA ALA A 55 -24.62 9.77 20.25
C ALA A 55 -24.96 8.62 21.22
N LEU A 56 -24.04 7.68 21.41
CA LEU A 56 -24.20 6.58 22.37
C LEU A 56 -24.31 7.11 23.81
N ILE A 57 -23.46 8.06 24.21
CA ILE A 57 -23.55 8.68 25.54
C ILE A 57 -24.91 9.38 25.75
N ALA A 58 -25.46 10.03 24.71
CA ALA A 58 -26.76 10.68 24.78
C ALA A 58 -27.94 9.69 24.83
N VAL A 59 -27.80 8.50 24.24
CA VAL A 59 -28.84 7.47 24.24
C VAL A 59 -28.81 6.62 25.52
N LEU A 60 -27.63 6.37 26.08
CA LEU A 60 -27.45 5.52 27.27
C LEU A 60 -27.69 6.25 28.60
N ARG A 61 -27.87 7.56 28.56
CA ARG A 61 -28.09 8.44 29.71
C ARG A 61 -29.55 8.90 29.75
#